data_AF-A0A0B7F9S9-F1
#
_entry.id   AF-A0A0B7F9S9-F1
#
_cell.length_a   1.000
_cell.length_b   1.000
_cell.length_c   1.000
_cell.angle_alpha   90.00
_cell.angle_beta   90.00
_cell.angle_gamma   90.00
#
_symmetry.space_group_name_H-M   'P 1'
#
loop_
_entity.id
_entity.type
_entity.pdbx_description
1 polymer ?
#
loop_
_entity_poly.entity_id
_entity_poly.type
_entity_poly.pdbx_seq_one_letter_code
_entity_poly.pdbx_strand_id
1 'polypeptide(L)'
;MSTSVHVPQPARANLCCRQLTVSSVVLLCRAGIAHLSRFQPHASTSQEQWEAVSNSVGCSTNSSTVVDTLECLRTVNPVRLVQAADDGKKQHSGPLWAWLPVVDGTLFKKNPGSVLRTVPDLDIIVGHTTADSSSSGTPFEAVVNATYPGLTSDNLETLKAMYTEVGITEENMAEFGLGEAMFRCGTHFLANLYGPRAHTYRWDEPDPIDPNSAGHASDNYILYEGSRMLSNGTTEFHALTPAQRGLSDETVAYLTSFYATASPNVVDTSSSTHPVWPTHSSGKRIVFRAEGGGTGDIQGKPGASFIEKIDRKEAERCKFWNSLVDRIGI
;
A
#
# COMPACT_ATOMS: atom_id res chain seq x y z
N MET A 1 7.65 -58.33 -1.78
CA MET A 1 6.70 -57.57 -0.94
C MET A 1 7.27 -56.19 -0.72
N SER A 2 6.89 -55.22 -1.54
CA SER A 2 7.26 -53.82 -1.38
C SER A 2 5.97 -53.02 -1.57
N THR A 3 5.43 -52.53 -0.47
CA THR A 3 4.21 -51.71 -0.45
C THR A 3 4.59 -50.28 -0.81
N SER A 4 4.29 -49.89 -2.07
CA SER A 4 4.29 -48.50 -2.49
C SER A 4 3.11 -47.80 -1.84
N VAL A 5 3.39 -46.86 -0.93
CA VAL A 5 2.39 -45.95 -0.36
C VAL A 5 2.22 -44.80 -1.33
N HIS A 6 1.11 -44.82 -2.07
CA HIS A 6 0.66 -43.72 -2.89
C HIS A 6 0.00 -42.68 -1.97
N VAL A 7 0.67 -41.55 -1.72
CA VAL A 7 0.07 -40.40 -1.04
C VAL A 7 -0.59 -39.52 -2.11
N PRO A 8 -1.91 -39.30 -2.09
CA PRO A 8 -2.56 -38.43 -3.05
C PRO A 8 -2.22 -36.96 -2.74
N GLN A 9 -1.54 -36.30 -3.69
CA GLN A 9 -1.38 -34.84 -3.69
C GLN A 9 -2.76 -34.18 -3.90
N PRO A 10 -3.26 -33.33 -2.99
CA PRO A 10 -4.48 -32.59 -3.24
C PRO A 10 -4.19 -31.42 -4.19
N ALA A 11 -4.82 -31.45 -5.36
CA ALA A 11 -4.79 -30.46 -6.42
C ALA A 11 -5.51 -29.13 -6.06
N ARG A 12 -5.10 -28.47 -4.96
CA ARG A 12 -5.66 -27.17 -4.51
C ARG A 12 -4.61 -26.08 -4.24
N ALA A 13 -3.41 -26.15 -4.84
CA ALA A 13 -2.33 -25.19 -4.58
C ALA A 13 -2.13 -24.10 -5.67
N ASN A 14 -2.86 -24.14 -6.79
CA ASN A 14 -2.45 -23.40 -8.00
C ASN A 14 -3.17 -22.06 -8.26
N LEU A 15 -3.73 -21.39 -7.24
CA LEU A 15 -4.41 -20.10 -7.43
C LEU A 15 -3.86 -19.00 -6.49
N CYS A 16 -2.54 -18.98 -6.28
CA CYS A 16 -1.88 -18.24 -5.21
C CYS A 16 -1.37 -16.84 -5.59
N CYS A 17 -1.26 -16.53 -6.88
CA CYS A 17 -0.62 -15.28 -7.33
C CYS A 17 -1.50 -14.54 -8.33
N ARG A 18 -2.28 -13.55 -7.85
CA ARG A 18 -2.75 -12.46 -8.70
C ARG A 18 -2.38 -11.12 -8.08
N GLN A 19 -1.48 -10.44 -8.79
CA GLN A 19 -0.92 -9.12 -8.52
C GLN A 19 -2.01 -8.05 -8.62
N LEU A 20 -2.13 -7.18 -7.62
CA LEU A 20 -2.65 -5.83 -7.83
C LEU A 20 -1.43 -4.91 -7.95
N THR A 21 -1.35 -4.21 -9.08
CA THR A 21 -0.24 -3.37 -9.48
C THR A 21 -0.08 -2.15 -8.58
N VAL A 22 1.18 -1.86 -8.27
CA VAL A 22 1.76 -0.66 -7.64
C VAL A 22 1.10 -0.23 -6.32
N SER A 23 1.90 -0.35 -5.27
CA SER A 23 1.65 0.01 -3.87
C SER A 23 1.07 -1.09 -2.98
N SER A 24 0.10 -1.95 -3.36
CA SER A 24 -0.47 -2.92 -2.39
C SER A 24 -0.26 -4.40 -2.74
N VAL A 25 0.72 -5.07 -2.12
CA VAL A 25 0.95 -6.49 -2.34
C VAL A 25 0.19 -7.36 -1.33
N VAL A 26 -1.15 -7.49 -1.37
CA VAL A 26 -1.77 -8.57 -0.56
C VAL A 26 -1.55 -9.91 -1.30
N LEU A 27 -0.44 -10.60 -0.99
CA LEU A 27 -0.17 -11.96 -1.47
C LEU A 27 -1.22 -12.92 -0.88
N LEU A 28 -2.11 -13.44 -1.73
CA LEU A 28 -3.07 -14.50 -1.39
C LEU A 28 -2.38 -15.88 -1.46
N CYS A 29 -1.36 -16.07 -0.63
CA CYS A 29 -0.74 -17.37 -0.38
C CYS A 29 -0.90 -17.81 1.07
N ARG A 30 -0.35 -18.96 1.51
CA ARG A 30 -0.38 -19.34 2.95
C ARG A 30 0.19 -18.24 3.87
N ALA A 31 0.98 -17.35 3.30
CA ALA A 31 1.54 -16.14 3.89
C ALA A 31 1.36 -14.98 2.89
N GLY A 32 0.94 -13.80 3.36
CA GLY A 32 0.79 -12.59 2.55
C GLY A 32 1.69 -11.44 3.01
N ILE A 33 2.32 -10.70 2.09
CA ILE A 33 3.21 -9.56 2.42
C ILE A 33 2.69 -8.29 1.76
N ALA A 34 1.87 -7.52 2.48
CA ALA A 34 1.31 -6.27 1.99
C ALA A 34 2.17 -5.05 2.34
N HIS A 35 2.96 -4.62 1.36
CA HIS A 35 3.48 -3.26 1.33
C HIS A 35 2.30 -2.31 1.01
N LEU A 36 2.21 -1.13 1.64
CA LEU A 36 1.49 0.09 1.21
C LEU A 36 0.04 -0.11 0.69
N SER A 37 -0.91 -0.44 1.58
CA SER A 37 -2.30 -0.78 1.24
C SER A 37 -3.18 0.43 0.82
N ARG A 38 -3.59 0.50 -0.45
CA ARG A 38 -4.46 1.53 -1.05
C ARG A 38 -5.81 0.92 -1.43
N PHE A 39 -6.88 1.59 -1.02
CA PHE A 39 -8.25 1.30 -1.45
C PHE A 39 -8.86 2.58 -2.02
N GLN A 40 -9.61 2.51 -3.11
CA GLN A 40 -10.22 3.70 -3.74
C GLN A 40 -11.59 3.44 -4.38
N PRO A 41 -12.46 4.47 -4.46
CA PRO A 41 -13.88 4.28 -4.73
C PRO A 41 -14.37 4.49 -6.17
N HIS A 42 -15.61 3.99 -6.32
CA HIS A 42 -16.75 4.38 -7.18
C HIS A 42 -16.77 4.05 -8.68
N ALA A 43 -17.76 3.23 -9.07
CA ALA A 43 -18.07 2.86 -10.45
C ALA A 43 -18.57 4.04 -11.33
N SER A 44 -19.10 5.11 -10.73
CA SER A 44 -19.59 6.29 -11.47
C SER A 44 -18.45 7.06 -12.12
N THR A 45 -17.33 7.22 -11.43
CA THR A 45 -16.14 7.86 -12.02
C THR A 45 -15.52 6.99 -13.11
N SER A 46 -15.61 5.66 -13.00
CA SER A 46 -15.18 4.75 -14.08
C SER A 46 -15.98 4.94 -15.37
N GLN A 47 -17.28 5.29 -15.27
CA GLN A 47 -18.09 5.59 -16.45
C GLN A 47 -17.65 6.91 -17.11
N GLU A 48 -17.44 7.97 -16.31
CA GLU A 48 -16.94 9.25 -16.83
C GLU A 48 -15.56 9.10 -17.50
N GLN A 49 -14.67 8.31 -16.89
CA GLN A 49 -13.36 7.97 -17.48
C GLN A 49 -13.50 7.22 -18.81
N TRP A 50 -14.40 6.24 -18.87
CA TRP A 50 -14.71 5.48 -20.08
C TRP A 50 -15.19 6.39 -21.21
N GLU A 51 -16.12 7.28 -20.91
CA GLU A 51 -16.66 8.24 -21.86
C GLU A 51 -15.57 9.22 -22.34
N ALA A 52 -14.76 9.75 -21.42
CA ALA A 52 -13.66 10.66 -21.77
C ALA A 52 -12.62 9.99 -22.69
N VAL A 53 -12.17 8.78 -22.36
CA VAL A 53 -11.19 8.05 -23.18
C VAL A 53 -11.78 7.70 -24.54
N SER A 54 -12.98 7.13 -24.58
CA SER A 54 -13.64 6.77 -25.85
C SER A 54 -13.89 7.97 -26.75
N ASN A 55 -14.32 9.11 -26.19
CA ASN A 55 -14.45 10.38 -26.92
C ASN A 55 -13.10 10.86 -27.48
N SER A 56 -12.04 10.88 -26.66
CA SER A 56 -10.73 11.39 -27.05
C SER A 56 -10.08 10.60 -28.20
N VAL A 57 -10.38 9.30 -28.30
CA VAL A 57 -9.86 8.45 -29.37
C VAL A 57 -10.76 8.38 -30.60
N GLY A 58 -11.96 8.96 -30.53
CA GLY A 58 -12.95 8.99 -31.61
C GLY A 58 -13.83 7.74 -31.69
N CYS A 59 -13.96 6.98 -30.60
CA CYS A 59 -14.74 5.75 -30.52
C CYS A 59 -16.13 5.91 -29.90
N SER A 60 -16.51 7.14 -29.53
CA SER A 60 -17.83 7.44 -29.00
C SER A 60 -18.58 8.36 -29.97
N THR A 61 -19.81 7.96 -30.30
CA THR A 61 -20.77 8.75 -31.06
C THR A 61 -22.10 8.74 -30.33
N ASN A 62 -22.98 9.71 -30.59
CA ASN A 62 -24.29 9.83 -29.94
C ASN A 62 -25.21 8.61 -30.11
N SER A 63 -24.86 7.66 -30.99
CA SER A 63 -25.60 6.42 -31.26
C SER A 63 -24.81 5.14 -30.97
N SER A 64 -23.60 5.24 -30.43
CA SER A 64 -22.76 4.06 -30.17
C SER A 64 -23.30 3.26 -28.98
N THR A 65 -23.49 1.95 -29.17
CA THR A 65 -23.67 1.04 -28.04
C THR A 65 -22.32 0.76 -27.36
N VAL A 66 -22.34 0.21 -26.14
CA VAL A 66 -21.11 -0.23 -25.45
C VAL A 66 -20.33 -1.24 -26.30
N VAL A 67 -21.02 -2.10 -27.05
CA VAL A 67 -20.39 -3.08 -27.95
C VAL A 67 -19.66 -2.36 -29.08
N ASP A 68 -20.30 -1.39 -29.74
CA ASP A 68 -19.69 -0.63 -30.84
C ASP A 68 -18.46 0.15 -30.37
N THR A 69 -18.55 0.80 -29.20
CA THR A 69 -17.42 1.52 -28.60
C THR A 69 -16.28 0.56 -28.27
N LEU A 70 -16.56 -0.61 -27.69
CA LEU A 70 -15.54 -1.63 -27.40
C LEU A 70 -14.86 -2.16 -28.67
N GLU A 71 -15.61 -2.41 -29.73
CA GLU A 71 -15.07 -2.85 -31.02
C GLU A 71 -14.14 -1.80 -31.62
N CYS A 72 -14.54 -0.53 -31.60
CA CYS A 72 -13.68 0.56 -32.03
C CYS A 72 -12.41 0.64 -31.17
N LEU A 73 -12.52 0.64 -29.84
CA LEU A 73 -11.39 0.76 -28.93
C LEU A 73 -10.34 -0.33 -29.16
N ARG A 74 -10.75 -1.56 -29.49
CA ARG A 74 -9.83 -2.67 -29.82
C ARG A 74 -8.97 -2.44 -31.06
N THR A 75 -9.35 -1.51 -31.94
CA THR A 75 -8.59 -1.13 -33.14
C THR A 75 -7.66 0.06 -32.93
N VAL A 76 -7.82 0.80 -31.83
CA VAL A 76 -6.99 1.97 -31.54
C VAL A 76 -5.58 1.52 -31.15
N ASN A 77 -4.58 2.30 -31.59
CA ASN A 77 -3.19 2.08 -31.17
C ASN A 77 -3.08 2.09 -29.61
N PRO A 78 -2.48 1.06 -28.98
CA PRO A 78 -2.41 0.98 -27.52
C PRO A 78 -1.71 2.17 -26.85
N VAL A 79 -0.68 2.75 -27.49
CA VAL A 79 0.01 3.93 -26.97
C VAL A 79 -0.93 5.13 -26.90
N ARG A 80 -1.76 5.33 -27.94
CA ARG A 80 -2.75 6.40 -27.98
C ARG A 80 -3.85 6.21 -26.94
N LEU A 81 -4.27 4.97 -26.67
CA LEU A 81 -5.24 4.67 -25.61
C LEU A 81 -4.71 5.02 -24.22
N VAL A 82 -3.44 4.67 -23.93
CA VAL A 82 -2.80 5.02 -22.66
C VAL A 82 -2.63 6.54 -22.53
N GLN A 83 -2.20 7.22 -23.58
CA GLN A 83 -2.09 8.69 -23.59
C GLN A 83 -3.44 9.37 -23.35
N ALA A 84 -4.51 8.88 -23.98
CA ALA A 84 -5.86 9.37 -23.75
C ALA A 84 -6.31 9.22 -22.28
N ALA A 85 -6.00 8.08 -21.67
CA ALA A 85 -6.24 7.86 -20.24
C ALA A 85 -5.45 8.84 -19.36
N ASP A 86 -4.16 9.02 -19.64
CA ASP A 86 -3.29 9.94 -18.90
C ASP A 86 -3.74 11.40 -19.05
N ASP A 87 -4.16 11.80 -20.24
CA ASP A 87 -4.65 13.16 -20.50
C ASP A 87 -5.99 13.41 -19.79
N GLY A 88 -6.90 12.42 -19.77
CA GLY A 88 -8.12 12.47 -18.96
C GLY A 88 -7.81 12.68 -17.48
N LYS A 89 -6.81 11.96 -16.95
CA LYS A 89 -6.32 12.14 -15.58
C LYS A 89 -5.68 13.51 -15.33
N LYS A 90 -4.95 14.07 -16.30
CA LYS A 90 -4.38 15.44 -16.15
C LYS A 90 -5.46 16.52 -16.12
N GLN A 91 -6.55 16.32 -16.87
CA GLN A 91 -7.64 17.29 -16.97
C GLN A 91 -8.53 17.32 -15.72
N HIS A 92 -8.56 16.24 -14.95
CA HIS A 92 -9.38 16.13 -13.76
C HIS A 92 -8.48 15.95 -12.53
N SER A 93 -8.45 16.97 -11.67
CA SER A 93 -7.65 16.91 -10.45
C SER A 93 -8.19 15.85 -9.48
N GLY A 94 -7.30 15.02 -8.95
CA GLY A 94 -7.61 14.08 -7.88
C GLY A 94 -7.41 12.60 -8.27
N PRO A 95 -7.28 11.72 -7.29
CA PRO A 95 -6.97 10.31 -7.53
C PRO A 95 -8.14 9.50 -8.10
N LEU A 96 -9.36 10.05 -8.09
CA LEU A 96 -10.55 9.42 -8.64
C LEU A 96 -10.50 9.24 -10.16
N TRP A 97 -9.63 9.98 -10.85
CA TRP A 97 -9.41 9.85 -12.30
C TRP A 97 -8.30 8.87 -12.69
N ALA A 98 -7.93 7.96 -11.79
CA ALA A 98 -7.11 6.79 -12.12
C ALA A 98 -7.97 5.59 -12.51
N TRP A 99 -7.47 4.77 -13.42
CA TRP A 99 -8.07 3.46 -13.73
C TRP A 99 -7.82 2.49 -12.59
N LEU A 100 -8.87 2.14 -11.86
CA LEU A 100 -8.81 1.37 -10.61
C LEU A 100 -9.71 0.13 -10.68
N PRO A 101 -9.44 -0.92 -9.88
CA PRO A 101 -10.36 -2.04 -9.73
C PRO A 101 -11.74 -1.58 -9.27
N VAL A 102 -12.81 -2.20 -9.79
CA VAL A 102 -14.20 -1.92 -9.43
C VAL A 102 -14.90 -3.17 -8.89
N VAL A 103 -15.98 -2.98 -8.12
CA VAL A 103 -16.90 -4.06 -7.72
C VAL A 103 -17.75 -4.43 -8.92
N ASP A 104 -17.35 -5.47 -9.65
CA ASP A 104 -17.97 -5.92 -10.90
C ASP A 104 -19.11 -6.95 -10.72
N GLY A 105 -19.39 -7.36 -9.48
CA GLY A 105 -20.40 -8.36 -9.16
C GLY A 105 -20.03 -9.80 -9.54
N THR A 106 -18.87 -10.03 -10.15
CA THR A 106 -18.38 -11.35 -10.59
C THR A 106 -17.10 -11.73 -9.87
N LEU A 107 -15.99 -11.06 -10.17
CA LEU A 107 -14.69 -11.20 -9.51
C LEU A 107 -14.73 -10.53 -8.14
N PHE A 108 -15.17 -9.28 -8.08
CA PHE A 108 -15.35 -8.53 -6.84
C PHE A 108 -16.84 -8.31 -6.58
N LYS A 109 -17.41 -9.19 -5.75
CA LYS A 109 -18.84 -9.14 -5.39
C LYS A 109 -19.16 -8.12 -4.30
N LYS A 110 -18.16 -7.71 -3.54
CA LYS A 110 -18.25 -6.80 -2.40
C LYS A 110 -16.99 -5.96 -2.34
N ASN A 111 -17.03 -4.89 -1.54
CA ASN A 111 -15.84 -4.09 -1.28
C ASN A 111 -14.69 -4.96 -0.70
N PRO A 112 -13.42 -4.63 -1.00
CA PRO A 112 -12.28 -5.43 -0.55
C PRO A 112 -12.24 -5.67 0.95
N GLY A 113 -12.58 -4.67 1.77
CA GLY A 113 -12.62 -4.82 3.22
C GLY A 113 -13.57 -5.93 3.70
N SER A 114 -14.72 -6.08 3.04
CA SER A 114 -15.69 -7.14 3.33
C SER A 114 -15.22 -8.51 2.83
N VAL A 115 -14.50 -8.55 1.71
CA VAL A 115 -13.91 -9.80 1.19
C VAL A 115 -12.81 -10.28 2.15
N LEU A 116 -11.90 -9.39 2.56
CA LEU A 116 -10.79 -9.72 3.46
C LEU A 116 -11.29 -10.28 4.80
N ARG A 117 -12.39 -9.75 5.33
CA ARG A 117 -13.04 -10.29 6.55
C ARG A 117 -13.47 -11.76 6.43
N THR A 118 -13.64 -12.26 5.22
CA THR A 118 -14.08 -13.63 4.94
C THR A 118 -12.96 -14.58 4.54
N VAL A 119 -11.70 -14.13 4.57
CA VAL A 119 -10.52 -14.97 4.29
C VAL A 119 -9.95 -15.47 5.64
N PRO A 120 -10.38 -16.65 6.14
CA PRO A 120 -9.79 -17.21 7.34
C PRO A 120 -8.35 -17.67 7.07
N ASP A 121 -7.59 -17.78 8.16
CA ASP A 121 -6.34 -18.56 8.24
C ASP A 121 -5.22 -18.15 7.30
N LEU A 122 -5.02 -16.83 7.20
CA LEU A 122 -3.86 -16.23 6.56
C LEU A 122 -2.96 -15.55 7.60
N ASP A 123 -1.68 -15.92 7.60
CA ASP A 123 -0.63 -15.15 8.28
C ASP A 123 -0.18 -14.02 7.35
N ILE A 124 0.00 -12.81 7.90
CA ILE A 124 0.45 -11.66 7.11
C ILE A 124 1.64 -10.91 7.73
N ILE A 125 2.50 -10.40 6.86
CA ILE A 125 3.35 -9.23 7.13
C ILE A 125 2.71 -8.04 6.43
N VAL A 126 2.60 -6.91 7.13
CA VAL A 126 2.04 -5.68 6.55
C VAL A 126 2.73 -4.45 7.14
N GLY A 127 3.00 -3.45 6.33
CA GLY A 127 3.64 -2.23 6.81
C GLY A 127 3.54 -1.05 5.86
N HIS A 128 4.14 0.04 6.32
CA HIS A 128 4.17 1.33 5.64
C HIS A 128 5.49 2.06 5.91
N THR A 129 5.80 3.07 5.11
CA THR A 129 6.96 3.94 5.35
C THR A 129 6.61 5.09 6.31
N THR A 130 7.60 5.69 6.97
CA THR A 130 7.36 6.74 7.97
C THR A 130 6.63 7.95 7.39
N ALA A 131 7.04 8.41 6.21
CA ALA A 131 6.48 9.55 5.49
C ALA A 131 5.71 9.09 4.25
N ASP A 132 4.91 8.03 4.41
CA ASP A 132 4.09 7.48 3.33
C ASP A 132 3.00 8.47 2.94
N SER A 133 3.16 9.14 1.79
CA SER A 133 2.21 10.12 1.28
C SER A 133 2.21 10.21 -0.23
N SER A 134 1.11 10.71 -0.79
CA SER A 134 0.93 10.96 -2.23
C SER A 134 0.62 12.43 -2.54
N SER A 135 0.71 13.33 -1.56
CA SER A 135 0.38 14.74 -1.72
C SER A 135 1.21 15.62 -0.80
N SER A 136 1.68 16.75 -1.31
CA SER A 136 2.36 17.80 -0.55
C SER A 136 1.91 19.18 -1.03
N GLY A 137 1.85 20.16 -0.14
CA GLY A 137 1.64 21.58 -0.50
C GLY A 137 0.24 21.97 -0.97
N THR A 138 -0.76 21.07 -0.87
CA THR A 138 -2.18 21.39 -1.13
C THR A 138 -2.94 21.48 0.20
N PRO A 139 -3.91 22.39 0.38
CA PRO A 139 -4.73 22.42 1.59
C PRO A 139 -5.43 21.09 1.86
N PHE A 140 -5.44 20.64 3.13
CA PHE A 140 -5.98 19.34 3.55
C PHE A 140 -7.42 19.10 3.05
N GLU A 141 -8.33 20.08 3.21
CA GLU A 141 -9.73 19.93 2.78
C GLU A 141 -9.86 19.82 1.27
N ALA A 142 -9.10 20.61 0.52
CA ALA A 142 -9.17 20.60 -0.93
C ALA A 142 -8.78 19.22 -1.49
N VAL A 143 -7.69 18.65 -0.96
CA VAL A 143 -7.20 17.36 -1.44
C VAL A 143 -8.05 16.19 -0.93
N VAL A 144 -8.57 16.25 0.29
CA VAL A 144 -9.47 15.22 0.83
C VAL A 144 -10.82 15.25 0.13
N ASN A 145 -11.41 16.41 -0.15
CA ASN A 145 -12.67 16.50 -0.89
C ASN A 145 -12.52 16.00 -2.33
N ALA A 146 -11.40 16.31 -3.00
CA ALA A 146 -11.12 15.80 -4.33
C ALA A 146 -10.91 14.27 -4.34
N THR A 147 -10.40 13.70 -3.24
CA THR A 147 -10.10 12.26 -3.12
C THR A 147 -11.30 11.45 -2.62
N TYR A 148 -12.08 12.00 -1.69
CA TYR A 148 -13.16 11.35 -0.96
C TYR A 148 -14.39 12.27 -0.88
N PRO A 149 -15.09 12.51 -2.01
CA PRO A 149 -16.20 13.47 -2.08
C PRO A 149 -17.42 13.09 -1.23
N GLY A 150 -17.48 11.86 -0.71
CA GLY A 150 -18.52 11.41 0.22
C GLY A 150 -18.31 11.83 1.69
N LEU A 151 -17.19 12.46 2.03
CA LEU A 151 -16.92 12.97 3.38
C LEU A 151 -17.67 14.28 3.64
N THR A 152 -18.19 14.43 4.85
CA THR A 152 -18.87 15.66 5.29
C THR A 152 -17.91 16.65 5.93
N SER A 153 -18.30 17.91 6.05
CA SER A 153 -17.54 18.93 6.77
C SER A 153 -17.20 18.48 8.21
N ASP A 154 -18.15 17.90 8.93
CA ASP A 154 -17.93 17.36 10.28
C ASP A 154 -16.83 16.28 10.32
N ASN A 155 -16.72 15.45 9.28
CA ASN A 155 -15.66 14.45 9.18
C ASN A 155 -14.29 15.13 9.04
N LEU A 156 -14.21 16.18 8.20
CA LEU A 156 -12.98 16.95 7.99
C LEU A 156 -12.57 17.70 9.25
N GLU A 157 -13.51 18.35 9.93
CA GLU A 157 -13.25 19.06 11.20
C GLU A 157 -12.74 18.10 12.29
N THR A 158 -13.33 16.91 12.39
CA THR A 158 -12.87 15.88 13.32
C THR A 158 -11.44 15.45 13.00
N LEU A 159 -11.15 15.16 11.72
CA LEU A 159 -9.79 14.80 11.29
C LEU A 159 -8.78 15.90 11.59
N LYS A 160 -9.11 17.16 11.24
CA LYS A 160 -8.28 18.33 11.54
C LYS A 160 -7.94 18.41 13.03
N ALA A 161 -8.95 18.27 13.89
CA ALA A 161 -8.74 18.30 15.33
C ALA A 161 -7.79 17.19 15.81
N MET A 162 -7.91 15.97 15.27
CA MET A 162 -7.03 14.84 15.63
C MET A 162 -5.58 15.05 15.16
N TYR A 163 -5.35 15.71 14.02
CA TYR A 163 -4.00 16.06 13.55
C TYR A 163 -3.37 17.19 14.37
N THR A 164 -4.15 18.25 14.66
CA THR A 164 -3.69 19.36 15.49
C THR A 164 -3.32 18.89 16.91
N GLU A 165 -4.05 17.93 17.49
CA GLU A 165 -3.76 17.38 18.82
C GLU A 165 -2.33 16.80 18.94
N VAL A 166 -1.78 16.26 17.84
CA VAL A 166 -0.42 15.72 17.80
C VAL A 166 0.61 16.69 17.22
N GLY A 167 0.25 17.96 17.07
CA GLY A 167 1.16 19.01 16.60
C GLY A 167 1.41 19.02 15.10
N ILE A 168 0.59 18.32 14.30
CA ILE A 168 0.68 18.42 12.83
C ILE A 168 0.10 19.77 12.41
N THR A 169 0.91 20.57 11.71
CA THR A 169 0.54 21.88 11.21
C THR A 169 -0.42 21.79 10.03
N GLU A 170 -1.17 22.85 9.76
CA GLU A 170 -2.08 22.92 8.62
C GLU A 170 -1.35 22.69 7.27
N GLU A 171 -0.12 23.19 7.16
CA GLU A 171 0.74 23.03 5.98
C GLU A 171 1.09 21.55 5.70
N ASN A 172 1.30 20.75 6.75
CA ASN A 172 1.68 19.34 6.64
C ASN A 172 0.46 18.39 6.70
N MET A 173 -0.71 18.90 7.07
CA MET A 173 -1.88 18.06 7.34
C MET A 173 -2.36 17.28 6.11
N ALA A 174 -2.19 17.83 4.90
CA ALA A 174 -2.47 17.09 3.67
C ALA A 174 -1.57 15.87 3.48
N GLU A 175 -0.28 16.02 3.78
CA GLU A 175 0.71 14.96 3.63
C GLU A 175 0.42 13.81 4.60
N PHE A 176 0.28 14.12 5.89
CA PHE A 176 -0.06 13.14 6.91
C PHE A 176 -1.46 12.57 6.70
N GLY A 177 -2.42 13.43 6.37
CA GLY A 177 -3.82 13.05 6.34
C GLY A 177 -4.16 12.11 5.20
N LEU A 178 -3.68 12.40 3.99
CA LEU A 178 -3.82 11.47 2.88
C LEU A 178 -2.88 10.28 3.01
N GLY A 179 -1.68 10.47 3.55
CA GLY A 179 -0.75 9.38 3.81
C GLY A 179 -1.36 8.31 4.72
N GLU A 180 -2.02 8.75 5.79
CA GLU A 180 -2.77 7.87 6.69
C GLU A 180 -3.97 7.24 6.00
N ALA A 181 -4.83 8.03 5.35
CA ALA A 181 -6.04 7.53 4.69
C ALA A 181 -5.74 6.51 3.57
N MET A 182 -4.71 6.77 2.77
CA MET A 182 -4.40 5.98 1.57
C MET A 182 -3.47 4.81 1.81
N PHE A 183 -2.64 4.82 2.86
CA PHE A 183 -1.60 3.81 3.04
C PHE A 183 -1.49 3.30 4.48
N ARG A 184 -1.14 4.17 5.43
CA ARG A 184 -0.78 3.74 6.80
C ARG A 184 -1.95 3.08 7.51
N CYS A 185 -3.15 3.63 7.39
CA CYS A 185 -4.33 3.06 8.05
C CYS A 185 -4.81 1.75 7.44
N GLY A 186 -4.45 1.46 6.18
CA GLY A 186 -4.60 0.14 5.59
C GLY A 186 -3.77 -0.92 6.32
N THR A 187 -2.55 -0.57 6.77
CA THR A 187 -1.74 -1.44 7.64
C THR A 187 -2.49 -1.79 8.92
N HIS A 188 -3.01 -0.78 9.62
CA HIS A 188 -3.77 -0.98 10.86
C HIS A 188 -5.04 -1.79 10.63
N PHE A 189 -5.76 -1.54 9.54
CA PHE A 189 -6.97 -2.29 9.19
C PHE A 189 -6.66 -3.79 9.01
N LEU A 190 -5.68 -4.12 8.17
CA LEU A 190 -5.27 -5.51 7.93
C LEU A 190 -4.75 -6.15 9.21
N ALA A 191 -3.84 -5.47 9.92
CA ALA A 191 -3.23 -6.04 11.11
C ALA A 191 -4.23 -6.28 12.24
N ASN A 192 -5.21 -5.38 12.43
CA ASN A 192 -6.30 -5.59 13.38
C ASN A 192 -7.24 -6.74 12.97
N LEU A 193 -7.47 -6.91 11.66
CA LEU A 193 -8.31 -7.99 11.14
C LEU A 193 -7.68 -9.37 11.37
N TYR A 194 -6.37 -9.50 11.14
CA TYR A 194 -5.66 -10.78 11.28
C TYR A 194 -5.09 -11.01 12.69
N GLY A 195 -4.99 -9.95 13.51
CA GLY A 195 -4.71 -10.04 14.94
C GLY A 195 -3.37 -10.72 15.25
N PRO A 196 -3.35 -11.83 16.01
CA PRO A 196 -2.12 -12.57 16.32
C PRO A 196 -1.39 -13.15 15.10
N ARG A 197 -2.05 -13.25 13.94
CA ARG A 197 -1.47 -13.73 12.67
C ARG A 197 -0.81 -12.62 11.84
N ALA A 198 -0.87 -11.38 12.32
CA ALA A 198 -0.24 -10.26 11.64
C ALA A 198 1.07 -9.87 12.33
N HIS A 199 2.08 -9.58 11.51
CA HIS A 199 3.32 -8.93 11.89
C HIS A 199 3.40 -7.58 11.20
N THR A 200 3.53 -6.50 11.98
CA THR A 200 3.55 -5.14 11.44
C THR A 200 4.95 -4.54 11.44
N TYR A 201 5.26 -3.73 10.43
CA TYR A 201 6.48 -2.93 10.40
C TYR A 201 6.21 -1.46 10.03
N ARG A 202 7.14 -0.60 10.42
CA ARG A 202 7.34 0.74 9.86
C ARG A 202 8.71 0.81 9.20
N TRP A 203 8.76 1.26 7.96
CA TRP A 203 10.00 1.45 7.24
C TRP A 203 10.49 2.89 7.41
N ASP A 204 11.67 3.06 8.00
CA ASP A 204 12.23 4.36 8.34
C ASP A 204 13.59 4.62 7.70
N GLU A 205 13.96 3.85 6.68
CA GLU A 205 15.18 4.09 5.91
C GLU A 205 14.86 4.93 4.67
N PRO A 206 15.44 6.14 4.53
CA PRO A 206 15.25 6.99 3.36
C PRO A 206 15.93 6.41 2.11
N ASP A 207 15.42 6.83 0.94
CA ASP A 207 16.09 6.61 -0.34
C ASP A 207 17.12 7.74 -0.61
N PRO A 208 17.98 7.64 -1.64
CA PRO A 208 19.02 8.65 -1.87
C PRO A 208 18.49 10.00 -2.39
N ILE A 209 17.22 10.11 -2.78
CA ILE A 209 16.64 11.38 -3.27
C ILE A 209 16.27 12.28 -2.11
N ASP A 210 15.65 11.72 -1.08
CA ASP A 210 15.30 12.45 0.12
C ASP A 210 15.90 11.77 1.35
N PRO A 211 17.16 12.06 1.69
CA PRO A 211 17.83 11.44 2.84
C PRO A 211 17.19 11.81 4.19
N ASN A 212 16.22 12.72 4.20
CA ASN A 212 15.52 13.15 5.41
C ASN A 212 14.13 12.53 5.56
N SER A 213 13.66 11.79 4.55
CA SER A 213 12.30 11.25 4.50
C SER A 213 12.26 9.82 3.97
N ALA A 214 11.70 8.92 4.77
CA ALA A 214 11.36 7.57 4.33
C ALA A 214 10.00 7.62 3.62
N GLY A 215 10.04 8.17 2.40
CA GLY A 215 8.87 8.36 1.54
C GLY A 215 8.30 7.05 1.00
N HIS A 216 7.16 7.16 0.31
CA HIS A 216 6.45 6.02 -0.28
C HIS A 216 7.40 5.13 -1.10
N ALA A 217 7.38 3.82 -0.80
CA ALA A 217 8.17 2.80 -1.49
C ALA A 217 9.70 2.94 -1.39
N SER A 218 10.22 3.68 -0.40
CA SER A 218 11.67 3.76 -0.09
C SER A 218 12.28 2.39 0.28
N ASP A 219 11.47 1.45 0.76
CA ASP A 219 11.86 0.07 1.02
C ASP A 219 12.31 -0.68 -0.23
N ASN A 220 11.73 -0.38 -1.40
CA ASN A 220 12.14 -0.99 -2.66
C ASN A 220 13.61 -0.72 -2.99
N TYR A 221 14.13 0.47 -2.68
CA TYR A 221 15.54 0.81 -2.91
C TYR A 221 16.48 -0.17 -2.19
N ILE A 222 16.16 -0.52 -0.93
CA ILE A 222 16.96 -1.46 -0.14
C ILE A 222 16.71 -2.92 -0.55
N LEU A 223 15.46 -3.28 -0.83
CA LEU A 223 15.07 -4.65 -1.20
C LEU A 223 15.55 -5.08 -2.59
N TYR A 224 15.73 -4.13 -3.51
CA TYR A 224 16.17 -4.37 -4.88
C TYR A 224 17.58 -3.86 -5.15
N GLU A 225 18.48 -4.04 -4.18
CA GLU A 225 19.93 -3.85 -4.33
C GLU A 225 20.35 -2.45 -4.79
N GLY A 226 19.60 -1.42 -4.40
CA GLY A 226 19.87 -0.05 -4.81
C GLY A 226 19.16 0.41 -6.08
N SER A 227 18.27 -0.43 -6.62
CA SER A 227 17.46 -0.11 -7.79
C SER A 227 16.24 0.73 -7.42
N ARG A 228 16.06 1.85 -8.12
CA ARG A 228 14.94 2.76 -7.92
C ARG A 228 14.15 2.94 -9.21
N MET A 229 12.84 2.73 -9.13
CA MET A 229 11.93 2.95 -10.26
C MET A 229 11.45 4.40 -10.28
N LEU A 230 11.63 5.07 -11.41
CA LEU A 230 11.11 6.42 -11.64
C LEU A 230 9.66 6.36 -12.14
N SER A 231 8.95 7.48 -12.01
CA SER A 231 7.53 7.62 -12.40
C SER A 231 7.27 7.39 -13.90
N ASN A 232 8.29 7.55 -14.75
CA ASN A 232 8.23 7.28 -16.18
C ASN A 232 8.58 5.80 -16.54
N GLY A 233 8.80 4.94 -15.54
CA GLY A 233 9.17 3.54 -15.72
C GLY A 233 10.66 3.29 -16.00
N THR A 234 11.52 4.32 -15.99
CA THR A 234 12.98 4.10 -16.04
C THR A 234 13.53 3.73 -14.67
N THR A 235 14.74 3.18 -14.64
CA THR A 235 15.41 2.75 -13.40
C THR A 235 16.70 3.51 -13.19
N GLU A 236 16.94 3.96 -11.96
CA GLU A 236 18.23 4.48 -11.49
C GLU A 236 18.85 3.49 -10.51
N PHE A 237 20.18 3.44 -10.46
CA PHE A 237 20.91 2.56 -9.56
C PHE A 237 21.85 3.38 -8.68
N HIS A 238 21.68 3.24 -7.36
CA HIS A 238 22.60 3.79 -6.37
C HIS A 238 23.08 2.65 -5.47
N ALA A 239 24.38 2.43 -5.41
CA ALA A 239 24.91 1.34 -4.59
C ALA A 239 24.54 1.53 -3.12
N LEU A 240 24.09 0.46 -2.47
CA LEU A 240 23.81 0.46 -1.03
C LEU A 240 25.10 0.73 -0.25
N THR A 241 25.01 1.52 0.81
CA THR A 241 26.08 1.61 1.80
C THR A 241 26.23 0.29 2.56
N PRO A 242 27.36 0.02 3.24
CA PRO A 242 27.49 -1.19 4.07
C PRO A 242 26.38 -1.36 5.11
N ALA A 243 25.93 -0.26 5.73
CA ALA A 243 24.82 -0.28 6.69
C ALA A 243 23.47 -0.63 6.03
N GLN A 244 23.21 -0.07 4.85
CA GLN A 244 22.02 -0.37 4.05
C GLN A 244 22.02 -1.80 3.50
N ARG A 245 23.20 -2.33 3.14
CA ARG A 245 23.37 -3.75 2.80
C ARG A 245 22.99 -4.65 3.97
N GLY A 246 23.43 -4.31 5.18
CA GLY A 246 23.03 -5.01 6.40
C GLY A 246 21.53 -4.98 6.66
N LEU A 247 20.86 -3.84 6.43
CA LEU A 247 19.39 -3.74 6.50
C LEU A 247 18.70 -4.61 5.43
N SER A 248 19.24 -4.65 4.21
CA SER A 248 18.71 -5.49 3.14
C SER A 248 18.79 -6.97 3.52
N ASP A 249 19.93 -7.42 4.03
CA ASP A 249 20.14 -8.80 4.49
C ASP A 249 19.18 -9.16 5.65
N GLU A 250 19.03 -8.26 6.63
CA GLU A 250 18.07 -8.40 7.72
C GLU A 250 16.63 -8.57 7.22
N THR A 251 16.20 -7.67 6.33
CA THR A 251 14.82 -7.65 5.85
C THR A 251 14.53 -8.88 5.01
N VAL A 252 15.45 -9.26 4.11
CA VAL A 252 15.33 -10.49 3.30
C VAL A 252 15.27 -11.73 4.21
N ALA A 253 16.06 -11.79 5.29
CA ALA A 253 15.99 -12.89 6.25
C ALA A 253 14.60 -13.01 6.91
N TYR A 254 14.00 -11.90 7.37
CA TYR A 254 12.64 -11.93 7.92
C TYR A 254 11.60 -12.38 6.89
N LEU A 255 11.64 -11.82 5.68
CA LEU A 255 10.66 -12.13 4.64
C LEU A 255 10.77 -13.58 4.17
N THR A 256 11.99 -14.10 4.03
CA THR A 256 12.23 -15.51 3.67
C THR A 256 11.84 -16.47 4.78
N SER A 257 12.11 -16.14 6.06
CA SER A 257 11.62 -16.90 7.20
C SER A 257 10.09 -16.97 7.18
N PHE A 258 9.45 -15.81 7.03
CA PHE A 258 7.99 -15.73 7.01
C PHE A 258 7.38 -16.52 5.85
N TYR A 259 7.96 -16.44 4.65
CA TYR A 259 7.54 -17.23 3.52
C TYR A 259 7.65 -18.74 3.78
N ALA A 260 8.75 -19.18 4.41
CA ALA A 260 9.01 -20.59 4.67
C ALA A 260 8.15 -21.17 5.80
N THR A 261 7.87 -20.40 6.85
CA THR A 261 7.34 -20.94 8.12
C THR A 261 6.12 -20.19 8.66
N ALA A 262 5.58 -19.21 7.93
CA ALA A 262 4.54 -18.29 8.39
C ALA A 262 4.91 -17.52 9.68
N SER A 263 6.21 -17.40 9.97
CA SER A 263 6.74 -16.63 11.10
C SER A 263 8.07 -15.99 10.69
N PRO A 264 8.26 -14.69 10.97
CA PRO A 264 9.49 -13.99 10.60
C PRO A 264 10.70 -14.42 11.46
N ASN A 265 10.50 -15.17 12.55
CA ASN A 265 11.53 -15.40 13.58
C ASN A 265 12.16 -16.82 13.58
N VAL A 266 11.93 -17.66 12.56
CA VAL A 266 12.24 -19.11 12.62
C VAL A 266 13.51 -19.51 11.91
N VAL A 267 13.75 -18.96 10.70
CA VAL A 267 15.03 -19.15 10.02
C VAL A 267 16.06 -18.30 10.74
N ASP A 268 17.29 -18.82 10.83
CA ASP A 268 18.46 -18.28 11.54
C ASP A 268 18.70 -16.78 11.27
N THR A 269 17.86 -15.91 11.83
CA THR A 269 18.11 -14.49 12.08
C THR A 269 19.10 -14.33 13.24
N SER A 270 19.96 -15.34 13.44
CA SER A 270 20.76 -15.65 14.64
C SER A 270 21.93 -14.74 14.90
N SER A 271 22.05 -13.66 14.13
CA SER A 271 22.79 -12.55 14.68
C SER A 271 22.04 -12.08 15.93
N SER A 272 22.71 -12.11 17.07
CA SER A 272 22.23 -11.54 18.34
C SER A 272 21.86 -10.04 18.26
N THR A 273 21.96 -9.45 17.07
CA THR A 273 21.63 -8.07 16.72
C THR A 273 20.21 -7.88 16.17
N HIS A 274 19.51 -8.93 15.72
CA HIS A 274 18.17 -8.79 15.12
C HIS A 274 17.07 -8.85 16.19
N PRO A 275 16.17 -7.86 16.27
CA PRO A 275 15.11 -7.86 17.27
C PRO A 275 14.00 -8.87 16.93
N VAL A 276 13.55 -9.66 17.90
CA VAL A 276 12.37 -10.53 17.70
C VAL A 276 11.18 -9.70 17.20
N TRP A 277 10.66 -10.02 16.02
CA TRP A 277 9.53 -9.32 15.41
C TRP A 277 8.24 -9.82 16.05
N PRO A 278 7.60 -9.01 16.92
CA PRO A 278 6.40 -9.45 17.63
C PRO A 278 5.19 -9.48 16.69
N THR A 279 4.13 -10.17 17.12
CA THR A 279 2.82 -10.07 16.47
C THR A 279 2.18 -8.72 16.77
N HIS A 280 1.33 -8.25 15.87
CA HIS A 280 0.59 -6.98 15.99
C HIS A 280 -0.26 -6.92 17.27
N SER A 281 -0.81 -8.06 17.71
CA SER A 281 -1.58 -8.17 18.95
C SER A 281 -0.81 -7.77 20.21
N SER A 282 0.52 -7.71 20.15
CA SER A 282 1.36 -7.20 21.24
C SER A 282 1.31 -5.67 21.42
N GLY A 283 0.72 -4.95 20.47
CA GLY A 283 0.76 -3.48 20.42
C GLY A 283 2.12 -2.91 20.05
N LYS A 284 2.99 -3.73 19.44
CA LYS A 284 4.34 -3.38 19.01
C LYS A 284 4.56 -3.75 17.55
N ARG A 285 5.49 -3.05 16.91
CA ARG A 285 5.94 -3.31 15.53
C ARG A 285 7.46 -3.18 15.42
N ILE A 286 8.05 -3.78 14.40
CA ILE A 286 9.46 -3.53 14.05
C ILE A 286 9.56 -2.22 13.27
N VAL A 287 10.63 -1.47 13.51
CA VAL A 287 11.05 -0.32 12.71
C VAL A 287 12.31 -0.72 11.97
N PHE A 288 12.25 -0.73 10.64
CA PHE A 288 13.39 -1.03 9.79
C PHE A 288 14.18 0.24 9.50
N ARG A 289 15.48 0.21 9.80
CA ARG A 289 16.44 1.27 9.47
C ARG A 289 17.87 0.74 9.46
N ALA A 290 18.72 1.34 8.64
CA ALA A 290 20.13 1.01 8.62
C ALA A 290 20.81 1.48 9.92
N GLU A 291 21.99 0.92 10.21
CA GLU A 291 22.83 1.42 11.30
C GLU A 291 23.18 2.90 11.06
N GLY A 292 22.83 3.77 12.02
CA GLY A 292 23.00 5.22 11.84
C GLY A 292 22.03 5.88 10.85
N GLY A 293 21.18 5.10 10.17
CA GLY A 293 20.13 5.57 9.26
C GLY A 293 18.91 6.13 10.02
N GLY A 294 17.71 5.97 9.46
CA GLY A 294 16.50 6.54 10.07
C GLY A 294 16.18 7.96 9.61
N THR A 295 15.04 8.48 10.05
CA THR A 295 14.63 9.89 9.82
C THR A 295 14.43 10.64 11.14
N GLY A 296 14.26 11.96 11.07
CA GLY A 296 13.96 12.82 12.22
C GLY A 296 14.96 12.66 13.37
N ASP A 297 14.44 12.55 14.61
CA ASP A 297 15.24 12.51 15.82
C ASP A 297 16.19 11.32 15.93
N ILE A 298 16.00 10.26 15.13
CA ILE A 298 16.83 9.06 15.21
C ILE A 298 17.93 9.02 14.12
N GLN A 299 17.87 9.91 13.14
CA GLN A 299 18.86 10.00 12.06
C GLN A 299 20.27 10.26 12.61
N GLY A 300 21.26 9.52 12.12
CA GLY A 300 22.66 9.66 12.52
C GLY A 300 22.99 9.13 13.92
N LYS A 301 21.99 8.70 14.71
CA LYS A 301 22.22 8.09 16.02
C LYS A 301 22.60 6.61 15.86
N PRO A 302 23.55 6.08 16.66
CA PRO A 302 23.87 4.66 16.66
C PRO A 302 22.64 3.79 16.90
N GLY A 303 22.57 2.65 16.21
CA GLY A 303 21.45 1.74 16.27
C GLY A 303 20.90 1.39 14.88
N ALA A 304 20.40 0.15 14.76
CA ALA A 304 19.76 -0.41 13.58
C ALA A 304 18.26 -0.61 13.85
N SER A 305 17.63 -1.56 13.16
CA SER A 305 16.23 -1.93 13.36
C SER A 305 15.88 -2.19 14.83
N PHE A 306 14.69 -1.76 15.26
CA PHE A 306 14.27 -1.84 16.67
C PHE A 306 12.76 -2.09 16.82
N ILE A 307 12.31 -2.47 18.02
CA ILE A 307 10.88 -2.63 18.32
C ILE A 307 10.32 -1.37 18.94
N GLU A 308 9.26 -0.83 18.34
CA GLU A 308 8.51 0.30 18.90
C GLU A 308 7.12 -0.12 19.38
N LYS A 309 6.57 0.68 20.29
CA LYS A 309 5.13 0.62 20.59
C LYS A 309 4.40 1.35 19.48
N ILE A 310 3.29 0.77 19.03
CA ILE A 310 2.41 1.44 18.07
C ILE A 310 1.86 2.71 18.74
N ASP A 311 2.01 3.85 18.06
CA ASP A 311 1.54 5.12 18.58
C ASP A 311 0.00 5.09 18.73
N ARG A 312 -0.47 5.44 19.94
CA ARG A 312 -1.90 5.38 20.26
C ARG A 312 -2.68 6.40 19.44
N LYS A 313 -2.10 7.58 19.19
CA LYS A 313 -2.78 8.65 18.45
C LYS A 313 -2.90 8.32 16.97
N GLU A 314 -1.86 7.74 16.37
CA GLU A 314 -1.90 7.14 15.02
C GLU A 314 -3.00 6.07 14.95
N ALA A 315 -3.04 5.13 15.91
CA ALA A 315 -4.05 4.08 15.93
C ALA A 315 -5.49 4.63 16.06
N GLU A 316 -5.69 5.68 16.87
CA GLU A 316 -6.97 6.37 17.02
C GLU A 316 -7.41 7.06 15.72
N ARG A 317 -6.51 7.78 15.03
CA ARG A 317 -6.78 8.37 13.72
C ARG A 317 -7.12 7.32 12.68
N CYS A 318 -6.36 6.22 12.64
CA CYS A 318 -6.65 5.13 11.72
C CYS A 318 -7.96 4.41 12.03
N LYS A 319 -8.35 4.31 13.30
CA LYS A 319 -9.70 3.83 13.66
C LYS A 319 -10.79 4.76 13.13
N PHE A 320 -10.58 6.08 13.18
CA PHE A 320 -11.52 7.05 12.63
C PHE A 320 -11.61 6.93 11.11
N TRP A 321 -10.48 6.93 10.38
CA TRP A 321 -10.47 6.68 8.93
C TRP A 321 -11.18 5.39 8.53
N ASN A 322 -10.90 4.30 9.24
CA ASN A 322 -11.54 3.01 9.00
C ASN A 322 -13.05 3.01 9.29
N SER A 323 -13.55 3.94 10.11
CA SER A 323 -15.00 4.11 10.32
C SER A 323 -15.69 4.84 9.16
N LEU A 324 -14.92 5.48 8.28
CA LEU A 324 -15.42 6.22 7.13
C LEU A 324 -15.44 5.39 5.84
N VAL A 325 -15.03 4.11 5.87
CA VAL A 325 -14.88 3.22 4.68
C VAL A 325 -16.08 3.25 3.73
N ASP A 326 -17.31 3.20 4.26
CA ASP A 326 -18.51 3.24 3.42
C ASP A 326 -18.72 4.61 2.74
N ARG A 327 -18.26 5.70 3.36
CA ARG A 327 -18.37 7.08 2.83
C ARG A 327 -17.27 7.41 1.83
N ILE A 328 -16.08 6.87 2.07
CA ILE A 328 -14.93 7.00 1.17
C ILE A 328 -14.95 5.95 0.06
N GLY A 329 -15.96 5.05 0.06
CA GLY A 329 -16.24 4.02 -0.96
C GLY A 329 -15.18 2.92 -1.06
N ILE A 330 -14.63 2.50 0.09
CA ILE A 330 -13.55 1.51 0.25
C ILE A 330 -14.06 0.20 0.85
#